data_AF-A0A949GNZ9-F1
#
_entry.id   AF-A0A949GNZ9-F1
#
_cell.length_a   1.000
_cell.length_b   1.000
_cell.length_c   1.000
_cell.angle_alpha   90.00
_cell.angle_beta   90.00
_cell.angle_gamma   90.00
#
_symmetry.space_group_name_H-M   'P 1'
#
loop_
_entity.id
_entity.type
_entity.pdbx_description
1 polymer ?
#
loop_
_entity_poly.entity_id
_entity_poly.type
_entity_poly.pdbx_seq_one_letter_code
_entity_poly.pdbx_strand_id
1 'polypeptide(L)' 'MLYLDTSLLVSVLTNEAETRRMQAWLAAQAPDNLAVSEWVATEFSAALSIKLRTDQIADVHRADALAVFAQLR' A
#
# COMPACT_ATOMS: atom_id res chain seq x y z
N MET A 1 6.42 17.22 -5.45
CA MET A 1 6.63 15.92 -4.80
C MET A 1 5.41 15.61 -3.94
N LEU A 2 4.75 14.49 -4.19
CA LEU A 2 3.59 13.99 -3.46
C LEU A 2 4.08 12.90 -2.50
N TYR A 3 3.72 13.05 -1.23
CA TYR A 3 4.02 12.04 -0.23
C TYR A 3 2.92 10.99 -0.20
N LEU A 4 3.30 9.71 -0.28
CA LEU A 4 2.38 8.59 -0.16
C LEU A 4 2.23 8.20 1.30
N ASP A 5 1.06 8.46 1.86
CA ASP A 5 0.68 8.00 3.18
C ASP A 5 0.36 6.50 3.20
N THR A 6 0.46 5.88 4.37
CA THR A 6 0.14 4.46 4.59
C THR A 6 -1.28 4.12 4.15
N SER A 7 -2.28 4.97 4.42
CA SER A 7 -3.67 4.70 4.06
C SER A 7 -3.88 4.59 2.54
N LEU A 8 -3.12 5.37 1.76
CA LEU A 8 -3.14 5.31 0.30
C LEU A 8 -2.55 3.99 -0.18
N LEU A 9 -1.40 3.58 0.36
CA LEU A 9 -0.74 2.33 -0.03
C LEU A 9 -1.56 1.10 0.33
N VAL A 10 -2.22 1.09 1.49
CA VAL A 10 -3.21 0.07 1.83
C VAL A 10 -4.29 0.03 0.76
N SER A 11 -4.90 1.16 0.44
CA SER A 11 -5.96 1.23 -0.57
C SER A 11 -5.50 0.73 -1.95
N VAL A 12 -4.26 1.00 -2.36
CA VAL A 12 -3.72 0.57 -3.66
C VAL A 12 -3.39 -0.93 -3.70
N LEU A 13 -2.84 -1.48 -2.62
CA LEU A 13 -2.23 -2.80 -2.57
C LEU A 13 -3.11 -3.88 -1.91
N THR A 14 -4.25 -3.51 -1.34
CA THR A 14 -5.27 -4.44 -0.84
C THR A 14 -6.63 -4.15 -1.45
N ASN A 15 -7.60 -5.06 -1.23
CA ASN A 15 -8.97 -4.91 -1.71
C ASN A 15 -9.80 -4.06 -0.74
N GLU A 16 -9.76 -2.75 -0.93
CA GLU A 16 -10.54 -1.74 -0.22
C GLU A 16 -11.63 -1.14 -1.11
N ALA A 17 -12.58 -0.42 -0.51
CA ALA A 17 -13.64 0.28 -1.24
C ALA A 17 -13.07 1.26 -2.30
N GLU A 18 -11.92 1.88 -2.01
CA GLU A 18 -11.31 2.92 -2.82
C GLU A 18 -10.23 2.40 -3.78
N THR A 19 -9.99 1.08 -3.83
CA THR A 19 -8.83 0.50 -4.53
C THR A 19 -8.73 0.93 -5.98
N ARG A 20 -9.83 0.84 -6.74
CA ARG A 20 -9.81 1.23 -8.16
C ARG A 20 -9.49 2.70 -8.34
N ARG A 21 -10.05 3.57 -7.49
CA ARG A 21 -9.83 5.01 -7.59
C ARG A 21 -8.38 5.35 -7.24
N MET A 22 -7.82 4.74 -6.20
CA MET A 22 -6.43 4.97 -5.78
C MET A 22 -5.42 4.40 -6.75
N GLN A 23 -5.67 3.22 -7.33
CA GLN A 23 -4.82 2.67 -8.40
C GLN A 23 -4.82 3.58 -9.64
N ALA A 24 -5.99 4.06 -10.08
CA ALA A 24 -6.08 4.99 -11.20
C ALA A 24 -5.37 6.33 -10.90
N TRP A 25 -5.52 6.85 -9.68
CA TRP A 25 -4.83 8.07 -9.26
C TRP A 25 -3.31 7.88 -9.23
N LEU A 26 -2.81 6.79 -8.68
CA LEU A 26 -1.38 6.50 -8.57
C LEU A 26 -0.75 6.32 -9.96
N ALA A 27 -1.42 5.59 -10.85
CA ALA A 27 -0.98 5.38 -12.23
C ALA A 27 -0.88 6.68 -13.06
N ALA A 28 -1.59 7.74 -12.66
CA ALA A 28 -1.51 9.05 -13.30
C ALA A 28 -0.35 9.92 -12.80
N GLN A 29 0.39 9.49 -11.76
CA GLN A 29 1.51 10.25 -11.21
C GLN A 29 2.82 9.88 -11.90
N ALA A 30 3.71 10.87 -12.06
CA ALA A 30 5.09 10.62 -12.46
C ALA A 30 5.86 10.00 -11.26
N PRO A 31 6.59 8.88 -11.44
CA PRO A 31 7.33 8.23 -10.34
C PRO A 31 8.31 9.17 -9.63
N ASP A 32 9.04 10.00 -10.38
CA ASP A 32 10.01 10.97 -9.85
C ASP A 32 9.38 12.07 -8.98
N ASN A 33 8.05 12.17 -8.99
CA ASN A 33 7.30 13.11 -8.17
C ASN A 33 6.68 12.46 -6.93
N LEU A 34 6.96 11.19 -6.65
CA LEU A 34 6.44 10.46 -5.50
C LEU A 34 7.52 10.28 -4.43
N ALA A 35 7.12 10.35 -3.16
CA ALA A 35 7.99 10.10 -2.02
C ALA A 35 7.30 9.19 -1.00
N VAL A 36 8.05 8.25 -0.46
CA VAL A 36 7.66 7.35 0.64
C VAL A 36 8.73 7.45 1.71
N SER A 37 8.35 7.50 2.99
CA SER A 37 9.33 7.45 4.08
C SER A 37 9.60 6.02 4.55
N GLU A 38 10.75 5.80 5.17
CA GLU A 38 11.05 4.54 5.85
C GLU A 38 10.01 4.17 6.94
N TRP A 39 9.39 5.17 7.57
CA TRP A 39 8.38 4.94 8.60
C TRP A 39 7.12 4.28 8.03
N VAL A 40 6.73 4.63 6.80
CA VAL A 40 5.57 4.05 6.10
C VAL A 40 5.71 2.53 5.93
N ALA A 41 6.93 2.01 5.80
CA ALA A 41 7.15 0.56 5.75
C ALA A 41 6.68 -0.15 7.03
N THR A 42 6.91 0.48 8.19
CA THR A 42 6.50 -0.05 9.50
C THR A 42 4.97 0.03 9.64
N GLU A 43 4.39 1.17 9.29
CA GLU A 43 2.94 1.38 9.36
C GLU A 43 2.17 0.46 8.41
N PHE A 44 2.64 0.30 7.18
CA PHE A 44 2.04 -0.59 6.19
C PHE A 44 2.09 -2.05 6.67
N SER A 45 3.23 -2.50 7.18
CA SER A 45 3.39 -3.84 7.75
C SER A 45 2.44 -4.08 8.94
N ALA A 46 2.24 -3.07 9.79
CA ALA A 46 1.31 -3.14 10.91
C ALA A 46 -0.15 -3.22 10.43
N ALA A 47 -0.53 -2.42 9.43
CA ALA A 47 -1.87 -2.42 8.83
C ALA A 47 -2.21 -3.80 8.22
N LEU A 48 -1.30 -4.40 7.45
CA LEU A 48 -1.49 -5.74 6.88
C LEU A 48 -1.60 -6.82 7.97
N SER A 49 -0.85 -6.68 9.06
CA SER A 49 -0.92 -7.61 10.19
C SER A 49 -2.29 -7.55 10.89
N ILE A 50 -2.89 -6.36 11.01
CA ILE A 50 -4.25 -6.20 11.52
C ILE A 50 -5.26 -6.86 10.57
N LYS A 51 -5.15 -6.60 9.26
CA LYS A 51 -6.03 -7.19 8.24
C LYS A 51 -5.96 -8.72 8.22
N LEU A 52 -4.77 -9.30 8.35
CA LEU A 52 -4.58 -10.75 8.43
C LEU A 52 -5.27 -11.35 9.67
N ARG A 53 -5.08 -10.76 10.87
CA ARG A 53 -5.70 -11.26 12.11
C ARG A 53 -7.21 -11.06 12.17
N THR A 54 -7.76 -10.25 11.28
CA THR A 54 -9.20 -9.98 11.17
C THR A 54 -9.81 -10.65 9.94
N ASP A 55 -9.09 -11.61 9.34
CA ASP A 55 -9.52 -12.40 8.18
C ASP A 55 -9.92 -11.56 6.95
N GLN A 56 -9.43 -10.32 6.84
CA GLN A 56 -9.67 -9.47 5.67
C GLN A 56 -8.77 -9.85 4.49
N ILE A 57 -7.62 -10.47 4.75
CA ILE A 57 -6.67 -10.95 3.74
C ILE A 57 -6.11 -12.30 4.15
N ALA A 58 -5.70 -13.11 3.17
CA ALA A 58 -4.94 -14.33 3.40
C ALA A 58 -3.45 -14.04 3.52
N ASP A 59 -2.68 -14.99 4.07
CA ASP A 59 -1.24 -14.84 4.29
C ASP A 59 -0.47 -14.59 2.97
N VAL A 60 -0.88 -15.27 1.88
CA VAL A 60 -0.32 -15.05 0.53
C VAL A 60 -0.51 -13.59 0.07
N HIS A 61 -1.69 -13.00 0.29
CA HIS A 61 -1.95 -11.62 -0.11
C HIS A 61 -1.13 -10.62 0.71
N ARG A 62 -0.83 -10.92 1.98
CA ARG A 62 0.09 -10.12 2.79
C ARG A 62 1.51 -10.15 2.22
N ALA A 63 2.00 -11.34 1.86
CA ALA A 63 3.33 -11.50 1.27
C ALA A 63 3.44 -10.75 -0.07
N ASP A 64 2.43 -10.90 -0.94
CA ASP A 64 2.38 -10.22 -2.24
C ASP A 64 2.37 -8.69 -2.08
N ALA A 65 1.53 -8.16 -1.18
CA ALA A 65 1.45 -6.73 -0.94
C ALA A 65 2.77 -6.14 -0.42
N LEU A 66 3.47 -6.85 0.47
CA LEU A 66 4.79 -6.43 0.95
C LEU A 66 5.86 -6.48 -0.16
N ALA A 67 5.81 -7.51 -1.01
CA ALA A 67 6.73 -7.63 -2.14
C ALA A 67 6.56 -6.50 -3.17
N VAL A 68 5.31 -6.12 -3.46
CA VAL A 68 5.02 -4.98 -4.34
C VAL A 68 5.43 -3.67 -3.69
N PHE A 69 5.14 -3.45 -2.40
CA PHE A 69 5.57 -2.25 -1.68
C PHE A 69 7.10 -2.08 -1.72
N ALA A 70 7.87 -3.16 -1.58
CA ALA A 70 9.32 -3.13 -1.66
C ALA A 70 9.88 -2.69 -3.03
N GLN A 71 9.07 -2.73 -4.10
CA GLN A 71 9.44 -2.23 -5.44
C GLN A 71 9.09 -0.75 -5.65
N LEU A 72 8.29 -0.15 -4.76
CA LEU A 72 7.87 1.26 -4.84
C LEU A 72 8.83 2.22 -4.10
N ARG A 73 9.85 1.68 -3.43
CA ARG A 73 10.81 2.44 -2.62
C ARG A 73 12.14 2.63 -3.33
#